data_AF-A0A4V0YDW9-F1
#
_entry.id   AF-A0A4V0YDW9-F1
#
_cell.length_a   1.000
_cell.length_b   1.000
_cell.length_c   1.000
_cell.angle_alpha   90.00
_cell.angle_beta   90.00
_cell.angle_gamma   90.00
#
_symmetry.space_group_name_H-M   'P 1'
#
loop_
_entity.id
_entity.type
_entity.pdbx_description
1 polymer ?
#
loop_
_entity_poly.entity_id
_entity_poly.type
_entity_poly.pdbx_seq_one_letter_code
_entity_poly.pdbx_strand_id
1 'polypeptide(L)'
;MASKKDLIEAQSFSRRRLITAFTSGGAGTKELEPAKPLRAVVAGTALAALVLAGSAFTGLVSPALPDGWDNGALVVASDTGARFVSSQGTLYPVPNTASARLLLPADQFDVVTTKAKNLGKAPLGPAVGIPGAPEALPATDRLVGAGWTACTVPGTQAPPGSRPPPASPCGSQPSPPLTPRSPPRS
;
A
#
# COMPACT_ATOMS: atom_id res chain seq x y z
N MET A 1 -44.64 -33.98 45.32
CA MET A 1 -43.17 -33.96 45.44
C MET A 1 -42.66 -32.74 44.68
N ALA A 2 -41.78 -31.94 45.28
CA ALA A 2 -41.23 -30.76 44.62
C ALA A 2 -40.39 -31.18 43.40
N SER A 3 -40.49 -30.43 42.30
CA SER A 3 -39.72 -30.76 41.08
C SER A 3 -38.27 -30.30 41.22
N LYS A 4 -37.35 -30.86 40.40
CA LYS A 4 -35.95 -30.40 40.35
C LYS A 4 -35.82 -28.90 40.07
N LYS A 5 -36.77 -28.31 39.32
CA LYS A 5 -36.76 -26.88 39.00
C LYS A 5 -37.05 -26.04 40.25
N ASP A 6 -38.05 -26.45 41.05
CA ASP A 6 -38.42 -25.73 42.28
C ASP A 6 -37.28 -25.73 43.31
N LEU A 7 -36.54 -26.84 43.41
CA LEU A 7 -35.36 -26.96 44.26
C LEU A 7 -34.21 -26.03 43.81
N ILE A 8 -33.95 -25.96 42.50
CA ILE A 8 -32.92 -25.06 41.94
C ILE A 8 -33.31 -23.60 42.14
N GLU A 9 -34.60 -23.29 41.94
CA GLU A 9 -35.12 -21.93 42.09
C GLU A 9 -35.05 -21.47 43.55
N ALA A 10 -35.45 -22.32 44.50
CA ALA A 10 -35.34 -22.08 45.94
C ALA A 10 -33.89 -21.87 46.40
N GLN A 11 -32.94 -22.72 45.95
CA GLN A 11 -31.52 -22.53 46.25
C GLN A 11 -30.96 -21.24 45.64
N SER A 12 -31.36 -20.90 44.40
CA SER A 12 -30.93 -19.68 43.74
C SER A 12 -31.43 -18.42 44.46
N PHE A 13 -32.64 -18.47 45.03
CA PHE A 13 -33.23 -17.39 45.80
C PHE A 13 -32.46 -17.15 47.11
N SER A 14 -32.23 -18.21 47.90
CA SER A 14 -31.44 -18.13 49.15
C SER A 14 -30.02 -17.59 48.89
N ARG A 15 -29.39 -18.04 47.80
CA ARG A 15 -28.05 -17.57 47.41
C ARG A 15 -28.04 -16.09 47.04
N ARG A 16 -29.02 -15.61 46.25
CA ARG A 16 -29.13 -14.19 45.88
C ARG A 16 -29.29 -13.30 47.11
N ARG A 17 -30.16 -13.69 48.06
CA ARG A 17 -30.41 -12.94 49.29
C ARG A 17 -29.15 -12.80 50.17
N LEU A 18 -28.38 -13.88 50.32
CA LEU A 18 -27.10 -13.85 51.06
C LEU A 18 -26.08 -12.93 50.38
N ILE A 19 -25.90 -13.04 49.06
CA ILE A 19 -24.95 -12.22 48.30
C ILE A 19 -25.32 -10.74 48.40
N THR A 20 -26.60 -10.40 48.28
CA THR A 20 -27.06 -9.01 48.45
C THR A 20 -26.75 -8.49 49.84
N ALA A 21 -27.06 -9.25 50.90
CA ALA A 21 -26.80 -8.82 52.29
C ALA A 21 -25.31 -8.53 52.57
N PHE A 22 -24.39 -9.31 51.99
CA PHE A 22 -22.95 -9.07 52.13
C PHE A 22 -22.41 -7.95 51.22
N THR A 23 -22.97 -7.79 50.02
CA THR A 23 -22.47 -6.81 49.03
C THR A 23 -23.05 -5.40 49.25
N SER A 24 -24.26 -5.29 49.79
CA SER A 24 -24.95 -4.00 50.01
C SER A 24 -24.69 -3.38 51.39
N GLY A 25 -23.54 -3.69 52.00
CA GLY A 25 -23.23 -3.45 53.42
C GLY A 25 -23.92 -2.23 54.04
N GLY A 26 -24.80 -2.48 55.03
CA GLY A 26 -25.28 -1.51 56.02
C GLY A 26 -25.91 -0.20 55.51
N ALA A 27 -27.25 -0.17 55.52
CA ALA A 27 -28.10 1.01 55.71
C ALA A 27 -27.75 2.31 54.94
N GLY A 28 -28.31 2.46 53.75
CA GLY A 28 -28.59 3.75 53.11
C GLY A 28 -29.95 3.68 52.41
N THR A 29 -30.86 4.60 52.73
CA THR A 29 -32.27 4.67 52.32
C THR A 29 -32.49 4.99 50.83
N LYS A 30 -31.89 4.19 49.96
CA LYS A 30 -32.28 4.09 48.56
C LYS A 30 -32.49 2.62 48.24
N GLU A 31 -33.69 2.29 47.74
CA GLU A 31 -33.90 1.04 47.01
C GLU A 31 -32.86 0.97 45.89
N LEU A 32 -31.73 0.33 46.17
CA LEU A 32 -30.77 -0.03 45.15
C LEU A 32 -31.43 -1.12 44.34
N GLU A 33 -32.01 -0.74 43.20
CA GLU A 33 -32.41 -1.69 42.15
C GLU A 33 -31.29 -2.71 42.03
N PRO A 34 -31.59 -4.03 42.16
CA PRO A 34 -30.58 -5.05 42.09
C PRO A 34 -29.86 -4.93 40.75
N ALA A 35 -28.70 -4.27 40.74
CA ALA A 35 -27.84 -4.25 39.58
C ALA A 35 -27.56 -5.72 39.29
N LYS A 36 -27.86 -6.16 38.07
CA LYS A 36 -27.54 -7.51 37.62
C LYS A 36 -26.16 -7.41 36.97
N PRO A 37 -25.03 -7.41 37.73
CA PRO A 37 -23.70 -7.22 37.15
C PRO A 37 -23.42 -8.28 36.08
N LEU A 38 -24.01 -9.48 36.24
CA LEU A 38 -23.92 -10.55 35.26
C LEU A 38 -24.46 -10.17 33.88
N ARG A 39 -25.50 -9.31 33.79
CA ARG A 39 -26.01 -8.84 32.50
C ARG A 39 -24.99 -7.93 31.80
N ALA A 40 -24.33 -7.06 32.55
CA ALA A 40 -23.28 -6.20 32.01
C ALA A 40 -22.06 -7.03 31.57
N VAL A 41 -21.68 -8.05 32.35
CA VAL A 41 -20.60 -8.99 31.98
C VAL A 41 -20.96 -9.76 30.71
N VAL A 42 -22.15 -10.36 30.64
CA VAL A 42 -22.59 -11.11 29.45
C VAL A 42 -22.66 -10.21 28.22
N ALA A 43 -23.20 -8.99 28.36
CA ALA A 43 -23.24 -8.01 27.28
C ALA A 43 -21.84 -7.61 26.81
N GLY A 44 -20.92 -7.35 27.75
CA GLY A 44 -19.53 -7.02 27.45
C GLY A 44 -18.79 -8.17 26.75
N THR A 45 -18.97 -9.40 27.22
CA THR A 45 -18.38 -10.60 26.59
C THR A 45 -18.93 -10.82 25.18
N ALA A 46 -20.25 -10.64 24.98
CA ALA A 46 -20.87 -10.73 23.67
C ALA A 46 -20.32 -9.67 22.70
N LEU A 47 -20.17 -8.42 23.15
CA LEU A 47 -19.58 -7.34 22.36
C LEU A 47 -18.12 -7.65 21.98
N ALA A 48 -17.32 -8.12 22.95
CA ALA A 48 -15.93 -8.49 22.70
C ALA A 48 -15.82 -9.63 21.67
N ALA A 49 -16.68 -10.64 21.77
CA ALA A 49 -16.74 -11.72 20.81
C ALA A 49 -17.10 -11.24 19.40
N LEU A 50 -18.04 -10.29 19.26
CA LEU A 50 -18.39 -9.69 17.96
C LEU A 50 -17.23 -8.91 17.34
N VAL A 51 -16.48 -8.15 18.14
CA VAL A 51 -15.30 -7.41 17.66
C VAL A 51 -14.19 -8.38 17.21
N LEU A 52 -13.95 -9.44 17.97
CA LEU A 52 -13.00 -10.49 17.59
C LEU A 52 -13.43 -11.22 16.31
N ALA A 53 -14.71 -11.55 16.19
CA ALA A 53 -15.25 -12.18 14.99
C ALA A 53 -15.14 -11.26 13.75
N GLY A 54 -15.48 -9.98 13.89
CA GLY A 54 -15.37 -8.99 12.81
C GLY A 54 -13.92 -8.75 12.37
N SER A 55 -12.99 -8.67 13.31
CA SER A 55 -11.56 -8.53 12.99
C SER A 55 -10.97 -9.79 12.34
N ALA A 56 -11.36 -10.98 12.79
CA ALA A 56 -10.96 -12.24 12.15
C ALA A 56 -11.50 -12.34 10.72
N PHE A 57 -12.77 -11.98 10.50
CA PHE A 57 -13.40 -12.02 9.18
C PHE A 57 -12.73 -11.04 8.20
N THR A 58 -12.46 -9.80 8.63
CA THR A 58 -11.76 -8.80 7.80
C THR A 58 -10.32 -9.22 7.49
N GLY A 59 -9.63 -9.90 8.41
CA GLY A 59 -8.29 -10.44 8.19
C GLY A 59 -8.24 -11.58 7.15
N LEU A 60 -9.27 -12.42 7.09
CA LEU A 60 -9.36 -13.55 6.15
C LEU A 60 -9.70 -13.12 4.73
N VAL A 61 -10.41 -12.00 4.56
CA VAL A 61 -10.89 -11.51 3.25
C VAL A 61 -9.78 -10.81 2.42
N SER A 62 -8.60 -10.53 2.97
CA SER A 62 -7.55 -9.80 2.25
C SER A 62 -6.23 -10.57 2.13
N PRO A 63 -6.01 -11.29 1.00
CA PRO A 63 -4.73 -11.20 0.30
C PRO A 63 -4.84 -11.52 -1.22
N ALA A 64 -5.82 -10.97 -1.94
CA ALA A 64 -5.82 -11.03 -3.40
C ALA A 64 -5.06 -9.82 -3.96
N LEU A 65 -4.27 -10.02 -5.03
CA LEU A 65 -3.76 -8.88 -5.79
C LEU A 65 -4.97 -8.07 -6.31
N PRO A 66 -4.86 -6.73 -6.39
CA PRO A 66 -5.94 -5.88 -6.90
C PRO A 66 -6.37 -6.32 -8.30
N ASP A 67 -7.67 -6.22 -8.62
CA ASP A 67 -8.20 -6.58 -9.94
C ASP A 67 -7.44 -5.85 -11.08
N GLY A 68 -7.21 -6.55 -12.19
CA GLY A 68 -6.48 -6.01 -13.35
C GLY A 68 -4.95 -6.07 -13.25
N TRP A 69 -4.40 -6.74 -12.24
CA TRP A 69 -2.95 -6.92 -12.12
C TRP A 69 -2.36 -7.90 -13.12
N ASP A 70 -3.14 -8.79 -13.73
CA ASP A 70 -2.67 -10.03 -14.35
C ASP A 70 -2.17 -9.85 -15.79
N ASN A 71 -2.57 -8.79 -16.49
CA ASN A 71 -2.23 -8.58 -17.89
C ASN A 71 -1.81 -7.13 -18.19
N GLY A 72 -0.50 -6.88 -18.19
CA GLY A 72 0.03 -5.61 -18.70
C GLY A 72 0.09 -4.47 -17.68
N ALA A 73 0.23 -4.79 -16.40
CA ALA A 73 0.37 -3.80 -15.33
C ALA A 73 1.79 -3.79 -14.74
N LEU A 74 2.23 -2.62 -14.30
CA LEU A 74 3.40 -2.47 -13.45
C LEU A 74 2.97 -2.66 -11.98
N VAL A 75 3.38 -3.76 -11.37
CA VAL A 75 3.11 -4.06 -9.97
C VAL A 75 4.29 -3.62 -9.10
N VAL A 76 4.03 -2.75 -8.14
CA VAL A 76 5.04 -2.21 -7.22
C VAL A 76 4.75 -2.67 -5.80
N ALA A 77 5.75 -3.30 -5.18
CA ALA A 77 5.74 -3.63 -3.76
C ALA A 77 6.02 -2.36 -2.96
N SER A 78 5.01 -1.82 -2.27
CA SER A 78 5.11 -0.54 -1.54
C SER A 78 6.12 -0.56 -0.38
N ASP A 79 6.35 -1.74 0.20
CA ASP A 79 7.18 -1.96 1.38
C ASP A 79 8.67 -2.19 1.05
N THR A 80 8.97 -2.82 -0.08
CA THR A 80 10.35 -3.12 -0.51
C THR A 80 10.82 -2.27 -1.68
N GLY A 81 9.90 -1.62 -2.40
CA GLY A 81 10.18 -0.94 -3.66
C GLY A 81 10.44 -1.88 -4.84
N ALA A 82 10.31 -3.20 -4.66
CA ALA A 82 10.47 -4.17 -5.74
C ALA A 82 9.39 -3.99 -6.81
N ARG A 83 9.76 -4.20 -8.07
CA ARG A 83 8.91 -3.90 -9.23
C ARG A 83 8.81 -5.12 -10.13
N PHE A 84 7.60 -5.35 -10.64
CA PHE A 84 7.27 -6.49 -11.47
C PHE A 84 6.38 -6.03 -12.62
N VAL A 85 6.61 -6.58 -13.81
CA VAL A 85 5.67 -6.44 -14.93
C VAL A 85 4.83 -7.71 -15.00
N SER A 86 3.53 -7.54 -15.13
CA SER A 86 2.62 -8.68 -15.29
C SER A 86 2.38 -9.02 -16.75
N SER A 87 2.38 -10.31 -17.04
CA SER A 87 1.99 -10.84 -18.35
C SER A 87 1.36 -12.21 -18.16
N GLN A 88 0.14 -12.40 -18.66
CA GLN A 88 -0.57 -13.69 -18.62
C GLN A 88 -0.64 -14.30 -17.20
N GLY A 89 -0.88 -13.46 -16.19
CA GLY A 89 -0.95 -13.87 -14.78
C GLY A 89 0.40 -14.20 -14.14
N THR A 90 1.54 -13.93 -14.80
CA THR A 90 2.89 -14.15 -14.26
C THR A 90 3.59 -12.82 -13.99
N LEU A 91 4.29 -12.72 -12.87
CA LEU A 91 5.08 -11.56 -12.48
C LEU A 91 6.54 -11.73 -12.91
N TYR A 92 7.04 -10.80 -13.72
CA TYR A 92 8.43 -10.76 -14.14
C TYR A 92 9.16 -9.63 -13.39
N PRO A 93 10.18 -9.94 -12.59
CA PRO A 93 10.96 -8.91 -11.89
C PRO A 93 11.65 -7.97 -12.86
N VAL A 94 11.59 -6.66 -12.61
CA VAL A 94 12.22 -5.65 -13.47
C VAL A 94 13.17 -4.76 -12.67
N PRO A 95 14.42 -4.54 -13.14
CA PRO A 95 15.41 -3.79 -12.38
C PRO A 95 15.12 -2.29 -12.30
N ASN A 96 14.45 -1.68 -13.29
CA ASN A 96 14.22 -0.23 -13.37
C ASN A 96 12.90 0.15 -14.05
N THR A 97 12.43 1.36 -13.78
CA THR A 97 11.20 1.93 -14.35
C THR A 97 11.27 2.08 -15.87
N ALA A 98 12.44 2.40 -16.42
CA ALA A 98 12.61 2.54 -17.88
C ALA A 98 12.34 1.22 -18.62
N SER A 99 12.83 0.10 -18.10
CA SER A 99 12.59 -1.22 -18.65
C SER A 99 11.11 -1.60 -18.57
N ALA A 100 10.43 -1.30 -17.45
CA ALA A 100 9.00 -1.52 -17.33
C ALA A 100 8.20 -0.72 -18.37
N ARG A 101 8.57 0.54 -18.60
CA ARG A 101 7.98 1.41 -19.62
C ARG A 101 8.22 0.95 -21.06
N LEU A 102 9.31 0.24 -21.32
CA LEU A 102 9.61 -0.34 -22.64
C LEU A 102 8.87 -1.65 -22.89
N LEU A 103 8.59 -2.42 -21.84
CA LEU A 103 7.90 -3.71 -21.93
C LEU A 103 6.38 -3.56 -22.02
N LEU A 104 5.82 -2.49 -21.47
CA LEU A 104 4.39 -2.21 -21.48
C LEU A 104 4.01 -1.29 -22.64
N PRO A 105 2.80 -1.44 -23.22
CA PRO A 105 2.29 -0.50 -24.22
C PRO A 105 2.21 0.93 -23.67
N ALA A 106 2.57 1.92 -24.48
CA ALA A 106 2.62 3.32 -24.05
C ALA A 106 1.24 3.89 -23.68
N ASP A 107 0.18 3.37 -24.30
CA ASP A 107 -1.22 3.72 -24.10
C ASP A 107 -1.87 3.04 -22.89
N GLN A 108 -1.26 1.97 -22.37
CA GLN A 108 -1.81 1.11 -21.32
C GLN A 108 -0.76 0.89 -20.22
N PHE A 109 -0.41 1.97 -19.52
CA PHE A 109 0.55 1.93 -18.41
C PHE A 109 -0.16 2.07 -17.07
N ASP A 110 -0.72 0.97 -16.58
CA ASP A 110 -1.34 0.91 -15.27
C ASP A 110 -0.33 0.53 -14.18
N VAL A 111 -0.38 1.25 -13.06
CA VAL A 111 0.50 1.00 -11.91
C VAL A 111 -0.34 0.50 -10.74
N VAL A 112 -0.10 -0.75 -10.36
CA VAL A 112 -0.76 -1.40 -9.23
C VAL A 112 0.21 -1.45 -8.06
N THR A 113 -0.19 -0.88 -6.93
CA THR A 113 0.64 -0.90 -5.71
C THR A 113 0.08 -1.90 -4.72
N THR A 114 0.91 -2.80 -4.22
CA THR A 114 0.52 -3.82 -3.22
C THR A 114 1.65 -4.10 -2.25
N LYS A 115 1.38 -4.85 -1.18
CA LYS A 115 2.42 -5.27 -0.22
C LYS A 115 3.13 -6.52 -0.75
N ALA A 116 4.43 -6.67 -0.50
CA ALA A 116 5.21 -7.82 -0.95
C ALA A 116 4.58 -9.17 -0.51
N LYS A 117 4.01 -9.23 0.70
CA LYS A 117 3.30 -10.42 1.20
C LYS A 117 2.14 -10.90 0.32
N ASN A 118 1.51 -10.00 -0.44
CA ASN A 118 0.40 -10.34 -1.32
C ASN A 118 0.91 -10.96 -2.63
N LEU A 119 2.13 -10.62 -3.06
CA LEU A 119 2.76 -11.11 -4.29
C LEU A 119 3.15 -12.59 -4.22
N GLY A 120 3.36 -13.14 -3.02
CA GLY A 120 3.86 -14.51 -2.85
C GLY A 120 2.96 -15.63 -3.39
N LYS A 121 1.71 -15.32 -3.77
CA LYS A 121 0.79 -16.28 -4.43
C LYS A 121 0.87 -16.27 -5.95
N ALA A 122 1.40 -15.21 -6.56
CA ALA A 122 1.48 -15.10 -8.01
C ALA A 122 2.71 -15.86 -8.52
N PRO A 123 2.63 -16.55 -9.68
CA PRO A 123 3.79 -17.19 -10.29
C PRO A 123 4.82 -16.13 -10.68
N LEU A 124 6.09 -16.44 -10.42
CA LEU A 124 7.24 -15.58 -10.71
C LEU A 124 7.99 -16.13 -11.92
N GLY A 125 8.19 -15.26 -12.91
CA GLY A 125 9.02 -15.52 -14.08
C GLY A 125 10.48 -15.09 -13.86
N PRO A 126 11.35 -15.30 -14.86
CA PRO A 126 12.71 -14.77 -14.86
C PRO A 126 12.73 -13.24 -14.82
N ALA A 127 13.81 -12.66 -14.29
CA ALA A 127 14.01 -11.22 -14.33
C ALA A 127 14.19 -10.72 -15.77
N VAL A 128 13.52 -9.63 -16.12
CA VAL A 128 13.54 -9.03 -17.46
C VAL A 128 13.86 -7.54 -17.38
N GLY A 129 14.59 -7.03 -18.37
CA GLY A 129 14.91 -5.61 -18.47
C GLY A 129 16.38 -5.34 -18.78
N ILE A 130 16.72 -4.05 -18.82
CA ILE A 130 18.03 -3.57 -19.20
C ILE A 130 18.78 -3.15 -17.93
N PRO A 131 19.87 -3.83 -17.55
CA PRO A 131 20.66 -3.44 -16.38
C PRO A 131 21.30 -2.06 -16.59
N GLY A 132 21.31 -1.23 -15.55
CA GLY A 132 21.88 0.12 -15.59
C GLY A 132 21.03 1.18 -16.29
N ALA A 133 19.83 0.84 -16.79
CA ALA A 133 18.91 1.84 -17.31
C ALA A 133 18.36 2.76 -16.19
N PRO A 134 17.97 4.00 -16.52
CA PRO A 134 17.59 4.99 -15.54
C PRO A 134 16.30 4.61 -14.78
N GLU A 135 16.28 4.98 -13.50
CA GLU A 135 15.16 4.77 -12.59
C GLU A 135 14.06 5.81 -12.75
N ALA A 136 14.45 7.05 -13.01
CA ALA A 136 13.56 8.18 -13.14
C ALA A 136 13.53 8.63 -14.60
N LEU A 137 12.33 8.60 -15.18
CA LEU A 137 12.09 9.22 -16.49
C LEU A 137 11.48 10.60 -16.26
N PRO A 138 11.91 11.62 -17.03
CA PRO A 138 11.27 12.92 -17.00
C PRO A 138 9.82 12.80 -17.47
N ALA A 139 8.95 13.63 -16.91
CA ALA A 139 7.61 13.83 -17.44
C ALA A 139 7.67 14.45 -18.83
N THR A 140 6.62 14.26 -19.63
CA THR A 140 6.59 14.65 -21.05
C THR A 140 6.86 16.14 -21.30
N ASP A 141 6.45 16.99 -20.36
CA ASP A 141 6.65 18.45 -20.35
C ASP A 141 8.10 18.87 -20.07
N ARG A 142 8.94 17.95 -19.59
CA ARG A 142 10.35 18.19 -19.26
C ARG A 142 11.34 17.63 -20.27
N LEU A 143 10.86 17.11 -21.41
CA LEU A 143 11.75 16.72 -22.49
C LEU A 143 12.33 17.97 -23.15
N VAL A 144 13.66 18.04 -23.19
CA VAL A 144 14.37 19.10 -23.91
C VAL A 144 14.34 18.76 -25.40
N GLY A 145 13.45 19.41 -26.13
CA GLY A 145 13.37 19.33 -27.60
C GLY A 145 14.34 20.28 -28.33
N ALA A 146 15.25 20.94 -27.60
CA ALA A 146 16.24 21.83 -28.19
C ALA A 146 17.26 21.04 -29.03
N GLY A 147 17.78 21.68 -30.07
CA GLY A 147 18.88 21.11 -30.86
C GLY A 147 20.14 20.91 -30.00
N TRP A 148 20.93 19.90 -30.35
CA TRP A 148 22.19 19.60 -29.67
C TRP A 148 23.34 20.32 -30.37
N THR A 149 24.17 21.02 -29.60
CA THR A 149 25.43 21.62 -30.07
C THR A 149 26.59 20.93 -29.36
N ALA A 150 27.62 20.54 -30.11
CA ALA A 150 28.85 19.97 -29.58
C ALA A 150 30.03 20.92 -29.81
N CYS A 151 30.85 21.13 -28.78
CA CYS A 151 32.08 21.92 -28.88
C CYS A 151 33.27 20.98 -29.15
N THR A 152 34.06 21.26 -30.19
CA THR A 152 35.33 20.57 -30.43
C THR A 152 36.47 21.37 -29.79
N VAL A 153 37.32 20.71 -29.01
CA VAL A 153 38.52 21.34 -28.45
C VAL A 153 39.68 21.17 -29.45
N PRO A 154 40.38 22.26 -29.84
CA PRO A 154 41.54 22.16 -30.72
C PRO A 154 42.64 21.30 -30.08
N GLY A 155 43.22 20.36 -30.85
CA GLY A 155 44.36 19.53 -30.42
C GLY A 155 44.06 18.07 -30.08
N THR A 156 42.79 17.67 -29.98
CA THR A 156 42.41 16.26 -29.86
C THR A 156 42.09 15.70 -31.25
N GLN A 157 42.97 14.86 -31.79
CA GLN A 157 42.69 14.15 -33.04
C GLN A 157 41.50 13.21 -32.82
N ALA A 158 40.45 13.38 -33.62
CA ALA A 158 39.31 12.49 -33.57
C ALA A 158 39.72 11.08 -34.05
N PRO A 159 39.18 10.00 -33.46
CA PRO A 159 39.49 8.65 -33.91
C PRO A 159 39.10 8.47 -35.39
N PRO A 160 39.90 7.69 -36.16
CA PRO A 160 39.63 7.44 -37.57
C PRO A 160 38.23 6.83 -37.75
N GLY A 161 37.41 7.43 -38.61
CA GLY A 161 36.02 6.99 -38.88
C GLY A 161 34.91 7.87 -38.29
N SER A 162 35.25 8.94 -37.56
CA SER A 162 34.25 9.91 -37.11
C SER A 162 33.90 10.91 -38.22
N ARG A 163 32.62 10.98 -38.61
CA ARG A 163 32.10 12.09 -39.43
C ARG A 163 31.84 13.28 -38.50
N PRO A 164 32.55 14.41 -38.63
CA PRO A 164 32.26 15.57 -37.80
C PRO A 164 30.82 16.02 -38.09
N PRO A 165 29.99 16.29 -37.05
CA PRO A 165 28.69 16.91 -37.27
C PRO A 165 28.89 18.27 -37.95
N PRO A 166 27.90 18.76 -38.72
CA PRO A 166 27.98 20.11 -39.30
C PRO A 166 28.23 21.12 -38.17
N ALA A 167 29.42 21.71 -38.17
CA ALA A 167 29.83 22.68 -37.18
C ALA A 167 29.16 24.02 -37.51
N SER A 168 28.11 24.38 -36.78
CA SER A 168 27.63 25.76 -36.73
C SER A 168 28.53 26.54 -35.77
N PRO A 169 29.04 27.74 -36.14
CA PRO A 169 29.82 28.55 -35.23
C PRO A 169 28.99 28.88 -33.98
N CYS A 170 29.54 28.53 -32.82
CA CYS A 170 28.93 28.75 -31.51
C CYS A 170 28.96 30.26 -31.22
N GLY A 171 27.92 30.99 -31.62
CA GLY A 171 27.92 32.44 -31.41
C GLY A 171 26.76 33.27 -31.95
N SER A 172 25.69 32.70 -32.53
CA SER A 172 24.64 33.54 -33.15
C SER A 172 23.19 33.21 -32.81
N GLN A 173 22.89 32.33 -31.85
CA GLN A 173 21.52 32.20 -31.36
C GLN A 173 21.29 33.03 -30.09
N PRO A 174 20.29 33.93 -30.07
CA PRO A 174 19.93 34.68 -28.87
C PRO A 174 19.38 33.73 -27.83
N SER A 175 19.96 33.74 -26.63
CA SER A 175 19.44 33.02 -25.47
C SER A 175 17.97 33.40 -25.24
N PRO A 176 17.03 32.45 -25.06
CA PRO A 176 15.72 32.80 -24.55
C PRO A 176 15.87 33.42 -23.15
N PRO A 177 15.05 34.44 -22.80
CA PRO A 177 15.18 35.11 -21.52
C PRO A 177 14.99 34.12 -20.37
N LEU A 178 15.94 34.11 -19.45
CA LEU A 178 15.84 33.41 -18.17
C LEU A 178 14.68 34.05 -17.37
N THR A 179 13.48 33.47 -17.43
CA THR A 179 12.42 33.83 -16.49
C THR A 179 12.85 33.42 -15.08
N PRO A 180 12.89 34.35 -14.11
CA PRO A 180 13.26 34.04 -12.74
C PRO A 180 12.27 33.04 -12.13
N ARG A 181 12.80 31.94 -11.57
CA ARG A 181 12.03 31.00 -10.75
C ARG A 181 11.36 31.76 -9.61
N SER A 182 10.02 31.75 -9.56
CA SER A 182 9.28 32.17 -8.37
C SER A 182 9.58 31.22 -7.20
N PRO A 183 9.79 31.72 -5.97
CA PRO A 183 9.98 30.87 -4.80
C PRO A 183 8.69 30.09 -4.47
N PRO A 184 8.81 28.92 -3.81
CA PRO A 184 7.66 28.14 -3.39
C PRO A 184 6.82 28.93 -2.38
N ARG A 185 5.51 28.96 -2.60
CA ARG A 185 4.53 29.48 -1.64
C ARG A 185 4.44 28.47 -0.49
N SER A 186 4.72 28.94 0.73
CA SER A 186 4.47 28.26 2.00
C SER A 186 2.98 28.02 2.22
#